data_AF-A0A090DG50-F1
#
_entry.id   AF-A0A090DG50-F1
#
_cell.length_a   1.000
_cell.length_b   1.000
_cell.length_c   1.000
_cell.angle_alpha   90.00
_cell.angle_beta   90.00
_cell.angle_gamma   90.00
#
_symmetry.space_group_name_H-M   'P 1'
#
loop_
_entity.id
_entity.type
_entity.pdbx_description
1 polymer ?
#
loop_
_entity_poly.entity_id
_entity_poly.type
_entity_poly.pdbx_seq_one_letter_code
_entity_poly.pdbx_strand_id
1 'polypeptide(L)' 'MLTIRPNRSWMLVTLTGIPGRPMTKHEDIIFEDLAEAEWYVFRQRWRQHFGTELADGVEA' A
#
# COMPACT_ATOMS: atom_id res chain seq x y z
N MET A 1 -0.38 5.73 1.36
CA MET A 1 -1.14 5.26 2.53
C MET A 1 -1.70 6.45 3.27
N LEU A 2 -2.80 6.26 4.00
CA LEU A 2 -3.39 7.28 4.87
C LEU A 2 -3.22 6.87 6.32
N THR A 3 -2.63 7.73 7.16
CA THR A 3 -2.53 7.50 8.60
C THR A 3 -3.91 7.65 9.25
N ILE A 4 -4.41 6.61 9.92
CA ILE A 4 -5.66 6.67 10.70
C ILE A 4 -5.35 7.00 12.16
N ARG A 5 -4.33 6.33 12.73
CA ARG A 5 -3.82 6.60 14.07
C ARG A 5 -2.31 6.79 13.98
N PRO A 6 -1.77 7.92 14.47
CA PRO A 6 -0.33 8.19 14.40
C PRO A 6 0.49 7.03 14.97
N ASN A 7 1.52 6.59 14.23
CA ASN A 7 2.45 5.53 14.62
C ASN A 7 1.80 4.21 15.02
N ARG A 8 0.56 3.94 14.59
CA ARG A 8 -0.20 2.78 15.03
C ARG A 8 -1.01 2.11 13.95
N SER A 9 -1.61 2.87 13.05
CA SER A 9 -2.39 2.25 11.98
C SER A 9 -2.47 3.10 10.73
N TRP A 10 -2.36 2.44 9.59
CA TRP A 10 -2.40 3.03 8.26
C TRP A 10 -3.37 2.26 7.37
N MET A 11 -4.09 2.98 6.52
CA MET A 11 -5.01 2.41 5.54
C MET A 11 -4.49 2.56 4.13
N LEU A 12 -4.73 1.54 3.30
CA LEU A 12 -4.45 1.62 1.89
C LEU A 12 -5.38 2.64 1.21
N VAL A 13 -4.81 3.50 0.38
CA VAL A 13 -5.56 4.44 -0.44
C VAL A 13 -5.00 4.46 -1.85
N THR A 14 -5.89 4.58 -2.83
CA THR A 14 -5.52 4.73 -4.25
C THR A 14 -5.78 6.15 -4.70
N LEU A 15 -4.76 6.80 -5.23
CA LEU A 15 -4.90 8.09 -5.87
C LEU A 15 -5.47 7.89 -7.28
N THR A 16 -6.40 8.76 -7.67
CA THR A 16 -7.00 8.73 -9.02
C THR A 16 -6.09 9.32 -10.10
N GLY A 17 -5.00 10.00 -9.70
CA GLY A 17 -4.11 10.74 -10.60
C GLY A 17 -4.66 12.08 -11.09
N ILE A 18 -5.91 12.41 -10.76
CA ILE A 18 -6.57 13.66 -11.17
C ILE A 18 -6.55 14.65 -9.99
N PRO A 19 -5.92 15.83 -10.13
CA PRO A 19 -5.94 16.85 -9.10
C PRO A 19 -7.37 17.22 -8.67
N GLY A 20 -7.58 17.37 -7.36
CA GLY A 20 -8.88 17.72 -6.78
C GLY A 20 -9.89 16.57 -6.68
N ARG A 21 -9.65 15.38 -7.26
CA ARG A 21 -10.50 14.22 -7.01
C ARG A 21 -10.15 13.53 -5.69
N PRO A 22 -11.16 13.11 -4.90
CA PRO A 22 -10.93 12.29 -3.72
C PRO A 22 -10.19 11.00 -4.05
N MET A 23 -9.33 10.56 -3.13
CA MET A 23 -8.71 9.24 -3.17
C MET A 23 -9.72 8.15 -2.82
N THR A 24 -9.56 6.97 -3.40
CA THR A 24 -10.32 5.78 -3.01
C THR A 24 -9.71 5.20 -1.73
N LYS A 25 -10.53 4.99 -0.71
CA LYS A 25 -10.15 4.34 0.55
C LYS A 25 -10.49 2.86 0.47
N HIS A 26 -9.56 2.00 0.91
CA HIS A 26 -9.80 0.56 1.06
C HIS A 26 -9.97 0.30 2.56
N GLU A 27 -11.18 0.47 3.07
CA GLU A 27 -11.49 0.44 4.52
C GLU A 27 -11.27 -0.95 5.16
N ASP A 28 -11.18 -1.98 4.32
CA ASP A 28 -10.88 -3.36 4.65
C ASP A 28 -9.37 -3.66 4.75
N ILE A 29 -8.51 -2.74 4.29
CA ILE A 29 -7.06 -2.92 4.26
C ILE A 29 -6.39 -1.92 5.20
N ILE A 30 -6.25 -2.36 6.46
CA ILE A 30 -5.62 -1.61 7.55
C ILE A 30 -4.40 -2.39 8.05
N PHE A 31 -3.28 -1.69 8.17
CA PHE A 31 -2.02 -2.22 8.68
C PHE A 31 -1.71 -1.62 10.05
N GLU A 32 -1.20 -2.44 10.96
CA GLU A 32 -0.71 -2.00 12.28
C GLU A 32 0.82 -1.86 12.33
N ASP A 33 1.51 -2.41 11.33
CA ASP A 33 2.95 -2.26 11.12
C ASP A 33 3.24 -1.44 9.85
N LEU A 34 4.15 -0.47 9.96
CA LEU A 34 4.50 0.41 8.86
C LEU A 34 5.28 -0.33 7.76
N ALA A 35 6.20 -1.22 8.14
CA ALA A 35 7.04 -1.94 7.19
C ALA A 35 6.19 -2.91 6.35
N GLU A 36 5.24 -3.61 6.97
CA GLU A 36 4.27 -4.45 6.26
C GLU A 36 3.45 -3.63 5.25
N ALA A 37 2.96 -2.46 5.67
CA ALA A 37 2.15 -1.59 4.82
C ALA A 37 2.95 -1.06 3.61
N GLU A 38 4.19 -0.63 3.83
CA GLU A 38 5.08 -0.16 2.78
C GLU A 38 5.45 -1.29 1.82
N TRP A 39 5.76 -2.48 2.35
CA TRP A 39 6.05 -3.66 1.55
C TRP A 39 4.87 -4.11 0.70
N TYR A 40 3.65 -4.06 1.25
CA TYR A 40 2.42 -4.31 0.50
C TYR A 40 2.31 -3.37 -0.70
N VAL A 41 2.44 -2.05 -0.48
CA VAL A 41 2.38 -1.05 -1.56
C VAL A 41 3.49 -1.27 -2.59
N PHE A 42 4.69 -1.63 -2.15
CA PHE A 42 5.80 -1.95 -3.04
C PHE A 42 5.46 -3.13 -3.96
N ARG A 43 4.96 -4.25 -3.43
CA ARG A 43 4.56 -5.41 -4.24
C ARG A 43 3.46 -5.07 -5.24
N GLN A 44 2.47 -4.27 -4.84
CA GLN A 44 1.42 -3.81 -5.76
C GLN A 44 2.00 -2.98 -6.91
N ARG A 45 2.91 -2.04 -6.60
CA ARG A 45 3.58 -1.21 -7.61
C ARG A 45 4.46 -2.04 -8.53
N TRP A 46 5.19 -3.02 -7.98
CA TRP A 46 6.00 -3.95 -8.76
C TRP A 46 5.14 -4.70 -9.78
N ARG A 47 4.05 -5.31 -9.33
CA ARG A 47 3.11 -6.03 -10.20
C ARG A 47 2.53 -5.12 -11.30
N GLN A 48 2.17 -3.89 -10.95
CA GLN A 48 1.67 -2.92 -11.94
C GLN A 48 2.72 -2.53 -12.98
N HIS A 49 3.99 -2.39 -12.58
CA HIS A 49 5.06 -1.93 -13.45
C HIS A 49 5.65 -3.04 -14.32
N PHE A 50 5.85 -4.24 -13.76
CA PHE A 50 6.53 -5.35 -14.42
C PHE A 50 5.60 -6.46 -14.90
N GLY A 51 4.32 -6.45 -14.49
CA GLY A 51 3.34 -7.47 -14.86
C GLY A 51 3.55 -8.83 -14.16
N THR A 52 4.53 -8.94 -13.28
CA THR A 52 4.84 -10.16 -12.51
C THR A 52 4.74 -9.89 -11.02
N GLU A 53 4.51 -10.93 -10.23
CA GLU A 53 4.64 -10.80 -8.78
C GLU A 53 6.13 -10.79 -8.39
N LEU A 54 6.46 -10.08 -7.31
CA LEU A 54 7.79 -10.17 -6.73
C LEU A 54 7.91 -11.57 -6.11
N ALA A 55 8.95 -12.33 -6.45
CA ALA A 55 9.20 -13.59 -5.76
C ALA A 55 9.39 -13.30 -4.26
N ASP A 56 8.69 -14.02 -3.39
CA ASP A 56 8.93 -13.94 -1.95
C ASP A 56 10.35 -14.49 -1.71
N GLY A 57 11.30 -13.59 -1.52
CA GLY A 57 12.70 -13.92 -1.28
C GLY A 57 12.83 -14.58 0.08
N VAL A 58 13.06 -15.90 0.04
CA VAL A 58 13.68 -16.71 1.09
C VAL A 58 14.85 -15.97 1.73
N GLU A 59 14.96 -16.08 3.05
CA GLU A 59 16.07 -15.56 3.87
C GLU A 59 17.44 -15.83 3.22
N ALA A 60 18.31 -14.83 3.25
CA ALA A 60 19.73 -14.94 2.90
C ALA A 60 20.57 -14.40 4.06
#